data_AF-A0A9W8MS33-F1
#
_entry.id   AF-A0A9W8MS33-F1
#
_cell.length_a   1.000
_cell.length_b   1.000
_cell.length_c   1.000
_cell.angle_alpha   90.00
_cell.angle_beta   90.00
_cell.angle_gamma   90.00
#
_symmetry.space_group_name_H-M   'P 1'
#
loop_
_entity.id
_entity.type
_entity.pdbx_description
1 polymer ?
#
loop_
_entity_poly.entity_id
_entity_poly.type
_entity_poly.pdbx_seq_one_letter_code
_entity_poly.pdbx_strand_id
1 'polypeptide(L)'
;MTTSRSFSPEPSYTTAEATPRPSSPAALTSVASSSRTEQQQLFQPEVLDKTLKPGVYRIVNDSNPDFVVDLSGQDLKTVITFGSHGGKNQQVLSNYLSRVIIPWLTELQWEFSRLGPGYSIRCLYNGAYITLGSGISEGGNLIATPYPVSWAIEADDFEAGVYRIRWPESPFVFDYPGGTGYTIQLSDRYPFKPTRLWRLVPVKIDVPKMAAESFEFTTSAPRRMDPAPALITNADTVIDAEGLKLGGNGELSITTTTTTVTTSVTTVKRLGVP
;
A
#
# COMPACT_ATOMS: atom_id res chain seq x y z
N MET A 1 47.64 18.39 -27.25
CA MET A 1 46.60 18.37 -28.30
C MET A 1 45.34 18.91 -27.68
N THR A 2 44.98 20.12 -28.10
CA THR A 2 44.04 21.01 -27.42
C THR A 2 42.70 20.94 -28.15
N THR A 3 41.64 20.50 -27.49
CA THR A 3 40.29 20.46 -28.06
C THR A 3 39.45 21.59 -27.47
N SER A 4 39.26 22.62 -28.28
CA SER A 4 38.36 23.75 -28.05
C SER A 4 36.90 23.29 -27.97
N ARG A 5 36.18 23.66 -26.91
CA ARG A 5 34.73 23.58 -26.83
C ARG A 5 34.11 24.93 -27.19
N SER A 6 33.33 24.93 -28.26
CA SER A 6 32.48 26.03 -28.71
C SER A 6 31.28 26.20 -27.79
N PHE A 7 31.08 27.41 -27.28
CA PHE A 7 29.86 27.85 -26.60
C PHE A 7 28.79 28.19 -27.65
N SER A 8 27.58 27.65 -27.48
CA SER A 8 26.38 28.13 -28.17
C SER A 8 25.62 29.08 -27.23
N PRO A 9 25.10 30.22 -27.73
CA PRO A 9 24.41 31.21 -26.91
C PRO A 9 22.93 30.85 -26.66
N GLU A 10 22.45 31.27 -25.49
CA GLU A 10 21.05 31.18 -25.06
C GLU A 10 20.09 32.03 -25.92
N PRO A 11 18.83 31.62 -26.09
CA PRO A 11 17.80 32.48 -26.65
C PRO A 11 17.28 33.46 -25.58
N SER A 12 17.51 34.74 -25.84
CA SER A 12 16.91 35.89 -25.19
C SER A 12 15.40 35.96 -25.47
N TYR A 13 14.57 35.88 -24.42
CA TYR A 13 13.14 36.15 -24.52
C TYR A 13 12.88 37.65 -24.33
N THR A 14 12.37 38.26 -25.39
CA THR A 14 11.96 39.66 -25.47
C THR A 14 10.67 39.90 -24.69
N THR A 15 10.75 40.83 -23.74
CA THR A 15 9.64 41.47 -23.04
C THR A 15 8.73 42.19 -24.04
N ALA A 16 7.45 41.83 -24.10
CA ALA A 16 6.44 42.61 -24.79
C ALA A 16 5.49 43.26 -23.78
N GLU A 17 5.49 44.58 -23.89
CA GLU A 17 4.85 45.65 -23.15
C GLU A 17 3.31 45.64 -23.20
N ALA A 18 2.74 46.27 -22.18
CA ALA A 18 1.33 46.39 -21.89
C ALA A 18 0.59 47.39 -22.80
N THR A 19 -0.72 47.16 -23.00
CA THR A 19 -1.67 48.20 -23.38
C THR A 19 -2.95 48.13 -22.54
N PRO A 20 -3.42 49.24 -21.93
CA PRO A 20 -4.63 49.28 -21.12
C PRO A 20 -5.85 49.91 -21.84
N ARG A 21 -7.06 49.61 -21.28
CA ARG A 21 -8.36 50.32 -21.33
C ARG A 21 -9.21 50.23 -22.62
N PRO A 22 -10.55 50.52 -22.59
CA PRO A 22 -11.38 51.06 -21.50
C PRO A 22 -12.71 50.29 -21.20
N SER A 23 -13.30 50.73 -20.09
CA SER A 23 -14.65 50.51 -19.54
C SER A 23 -15.83 50.86 -20.47
N SER A 24 -16.93 50.11 -20.34
CA SER A 24 -18.30 50.67 -20.43
C SER A 24 -19.30 49.89 -19.57
N PRO A 25 -20.18 50.60 -18.83
CA PRO A 25 -21.27 50.03 -18.02
C PRO A 25 -22.64 50.09 -18.73
N ALA A 26 -23.65 49.52 -18.07
CA ALA A 26 -25.09 49.40 -18.40
C ALA A 26 -25.48 48.01 -18.93
N ALA A 27 -26.54 47.34 -18.47
CA ALA A 27 -27.77 47.84 -17.91
C ALA A 27 -28.34 46.92 -16.81
N LEU A 28 -29.02 47.58 -15.86
CA LEU A 28 -29.95 47.00 -14.90
C LEU A 28 -31.21 46.52 -15.63
N THR A 29 -31.59 45.26 -15.44
CA THR A 29 -32.96 44.80 -15.71
C THR A 29 -33.44 44.03 -14.50
N SER A 30 -34.23 44.71 -13.67
CA SER A 30 -35.03 44.15 -12.59
C SER A 30 -36.27 43.48 -13.17
N VAL A 31 -36.45 42.17 -12.97
CA VAL A 31 -37.76 41.52 -13.17
C VAL A 31 -38.02 40.49 -12.07
N ALA A 32 -39.05 40.80 -11.29
CA ALA A 32 -39.98 39.92 -10.60
C ALA A 32 -39.43 38.89 -9.59
N SER A 33 -39.57 39.29 -8.33
CA SER A 33 -39.90 38.42 -7.20
C SER A 33 -41.06 37.48 -7.57
N SER A 34 -40.82 36.18 -7.53
CA SER A 34 -41.87 35.17 -7.45
C SER A 34 -41.53 34.20 -6.33
N SER A 35 -42.21 34.43 -5.21
CA SER A 35 -42.22 33.59 -4.03
C SER A 35 -42.75 32.20 -4.36
N ARG A 36 -41.89 31.17 -4.25
CA ARG A 36 -42.32 29.78 -4.08
C ARG A 36 -41.54 29.13 -2.95
N THR A 37 -42.12 29.28 -1.77
CA THR A 37 -41.87 28.49 -0.56
C THR A 37 -42.16 27.01 -0.84
N GLU A 38 -41.45 26.11 -0.15
CA GLU A 38 -41.54 24.63 -0.18
C GLU A 38 -40.85 24.01 -1.42
N GLN A 39 -39.66 23.42 -1.34
CA GLN A 39 -39.15 22.47 -0.35
C GLN A 39 -37.63 22.68 -0.16
N GLN A 40 -37.22 23.32 0.94
CA GLN A 40 -35.89 23.07 1.51
C GLN A 40 -35.93 21.70 2.18
N GLN A 41 -35.93 20.66 1.36
CA GLN A 41 -35.54 19.33 1.82
C GLN A 41 -34.08 19.52 2.25
N LEU A 42 -33.86 19.55 3.57
CA LEU A 42 -32.51 19.54 4.14
C LEU A 42 -31.77 18.39 3.45
N PHE A 43 -30.84 18.72 2.55
CA PHE A 43 -29.82 17.80 2.11
C PHE A 43 -29.03 17.48 3.37
N GLN A 44 -29.44 16.44 4.09
CA GLN A 44 -28.57 15.82 5.07
C GLN A 44 -27.37 15.36 4.24
N PRO A 45 -26.16 15.89 4.47
CA PRO A 45 -24.99 15.41 3.77
C PRO A 45 -24.94 13.91 4.03
N GLU A 46 -24.98 13.10 2.96
CA GLU A 46 -24.78 11.66 3.11
C GLU A 46 -23.47 11.49 3.88
N VAL A 47 -23.57 10.85 5.05
CA VAL A 47 -22.39 10.57 5.86
C VAL A 47 -21.55 9.58 5.06
N LEU A 48 -20.50 10.11 4.43
CA LEU A 48 -19.53 9.32 3.68
C LEU A 48 -19.00 8.22 4.61
N ASP A 49 -19.16 6.95 4.24
CA ASP A 49 -18.50 5.86 4.96
C ASP A 49 -16.99 5.97 4.71
N LYS A 50 -16.30 6.59 5.66
CA LYS A 50 -14.85 6.82 5.62
C LYS A 50 -14.05 5.58 6.02
N THR A 51 -14.70 4.50 6.44
CA THR A 51 -14.00 3.32 6.93
C THR A 51 -13.79 2.32 5.80
N LEU A 52 -12.52 2.09 5.45
CA LEU A 52 -12.18 1.03 4.49
C LEU A 52 -12.58 -0.34 5.06
N LYS A 53 -13.33 -1.14 4.31
CA LYS A 53 -13.62 -2.53 4.69
C LYS A 53 -12.41 -3.41 4.34
N PRO A 54 -12.05 -4.40 5.17
CA PRO A 54 -11.08 -5.42 4.76
C PRO A 54 -11.57 -6.16 3.51
N GLY A 55 -10.65 -6.54 2.64
CA GLY A 55 -11.00 -7.17 1.37
C GLY A 55 -9.92 -7.00 0.32
N VAL A 56 -10.26 -7.36 -0.92
CA VAL A 56 -9.32 -7.33 -2.04
C VAL A 56 -9.63 -6.14 -2.93
N TYR A 57 -8.59 -5.37 -3.23
CA TYR A 57 -8.71 -4.09 -3.91
C TYR A 57 -7.66 -3.97 -5.01
N ARG A 58 -8.00 -3.18 -6.02
CA ARG A 58 -7.03 -2.47 -6.84
C ARG A 58 -6.75 -1.12 -6.21
N ILE A 59 -5.48 -0.73 -6.21
CA ILE A 59 -5.05 0.59 -5.75
C ILE A 59 -4.76 1.42 -7.01
N VAL A 60 -5.66 2.33 -7.34
CA VAL A 60 -5.63 3.14 -8.56
C VAL A 60 -5.25 4.56 -8.19
N ASN A 61 -4.34 5.20 -8.93
CA ASN A 61 -4.03 6.59 -8.66
C ASN A 61 -5.22 7.48 -9.01
N ASP A 62 -5.57 8.42 -8.14
CA ASP A 62 -6.75 9.25 -8.33
C ASP A 62 -6.55 10.28 -9.46
N SER A 63 -5.34 10.82 -9.60
CA SER A 63 -5.01 11.80 -10.63
C SER A 63 -4.91 11.21 -12.04
N ASN A 64 -4.60 9.91 -12.13
CA ASN A 64 -4.54 9.20 -13.40
C ASN A 64 -5.00 7.74 -13.21
N PRO A 65 -6.22 7.39 -13.65
CA PRO A 65 -6.81 6.08 -13.43
C PRO A 65 -6.14 4.96 -14.24
N ASP A 66 -5.30 5.30 -15.21
CA ASP A 66 -4.52 4.31 -15.96
C ASP A 66 -3.37 3.75 -15.13
N PHE A 67 -2.95 4.46 -14.07
CA PHE A 67 -1.86 4.02 -13.20
C PHE A 67 -2.37 3.30 -11.96
N VAL A 68 -1.92 2.06 -11.82
CA VAL A 68 -2.22 1.20 -10.67
C VAL A 68 -0.95 0.83 -9.93
N VAL A 69 -1.08 0.52 -8.64
CA VAL A 69 0.01 -0.06 -7.85
C VAL A 69 0.28 -1.49 -8.31
N ASP A 70 1.51 -1.74 -8.70
CA ASP A 70 1.99 -2.97 -9.33
C ASP A 70 3.31 -3.45 -8.67
N LEU A 71 3.63 -4.73 -8.81
CA LEU A 71 4.96 -5.26 -8.56
C LEU A 71 5.75 -5.25 -9.86
N SER A 72 6.97 -4.75 -9.81
CA SER A 72 7.90 -4.83 -10.94
C SER A 72 8.03 -6.27 -11.43
N GLY A 73 7.73 -6.50 -12.71
CA GLY A 73 7.87 -7.81 -13.33
C GLY A 73 9.32 -8.28 -13.42
N GLN A 74 10.30 -7.40 -13.19
CA GLN A 74 11.73 -7.73 -13.26
C GLN A 74 12.23 -8.41 -11.98
N ASP A 75 11.80 -7.94 -10.80
CA ASP A 75 12.29 -8.44 -9.51
C ASP A 75 11.18 -9.00 -8.59
N LEU A 76 9.90 -8.83 -8.98
CA LEU A 76 8.71 -9.21 -8.23
C LEU A 76 8.70 -8.67 -6.79
N LYS A 77 9.40 -7.56 -6.58
CA LYS A 77 9.69 -6.99 -5.26
C LYS A 77 9.44 -5.49 -5.24
N THR A 78 9.97 -4.74 -6.20
CA THR A 78 9.83 -3.28 -6.21
C THR A 78 8.37 -2.91 -6.50
N VAL A 79 7.79 -2.04 -5.66
CA VAL A 79 6.42 -1.56 -5.85
C VAL A 79 6.47 -0.35 -6.78
N ILE A 80 5.80 -0.46 -7.92
CA ILE A 80 5.81 0.55 -8.98
C ILE A 80 4.39 0.97 -9.33
N THR A 81 4.26 2.10 -10.02
CA THR A 81 3.06 2.38 -10.81
C THR A 81 3.24 1.85 -12.21
N PHE A 82 2.24 1.15 -12.75
CA PHE A 82 2.25 0.76 -14.15
C PHE A 82 0.87 0.94 -14.76
N GLY A 83 0.81 1.04 -16.09
CA GLY A 83 -0.45 1.01 -16.82
C GLY A 83 -1.17 -0.31 -16.54
N SER A 84 -2.50 -0.33 -16.43
CA SER A 84 -3.18 -1.64 -16.39
C SER A 84 -2.89 -2.42 -17.69
N HIS A 85 -2.23 -3.58 -17.59
CA HIS A 85 -1.77 -4.32 -18.77
C HIS A 85 -1.97 -5.84 -18.68
N GLY A 86 -2.54 -6.35 -17.59
CA GLY A 86 -2.85 -7.75 -17.37
C GLY A 86 -1.64 -8.70 -17.46
N GLY A 87 -0.42 -8.23 -17.19
CA GLY A 87 0.80 -9.06 -17.26
C GLY A 87 0.89 -10.12 -16.16
N LYS A 88 1.82 -11.08 -16.23
CA LYS A 88 1.92 -12.18 -15.24
C LYS A 88 2.21 -11.74 -13.81
N ASN A 89 2.97 -10.66 -13.64
CA ASN A 89 3.14 -9.99 -12.36
C ASN A 89 1.82 -9.40 -11.85
N GLN A 90 0.91 -9.05 -12.76
CA GLN A 90 -0.49 -8.66 -12.51
C GLN A 90 -1.46 -9.87 -12.42
N GLN A 91 -1.04 -11.10 -12.76
CA GLN A 91 -1.91 -12.28 -12.79
C GLN A 91 -1.69 -13.22 -11.60
N VAL A 92 -2.76 -13.49 -10.85
CA VAL A 92 -2.79 -14.65 -9.93
C VAL A 92 -2.74 -15.94 -10.77
N LEU A 93 -1.76 -16.80 -10.49
CA LEU A 93 -1.65 -18.15 -11.05
C LEU A 93 -2.81 -19.03 -10.53
N SER A 94 -3.92 -19.03 -11.25
CA SER A 94 -4.96 -20.06 -11.10
C SER A 94 -4.54 -21.31 -11.91
N ASN A 95 -4.41 -22.44 -11.22
CA ASN A 95 -4.05 -23.71 -11.82
C ASN A 95 -5.14 -24.23 -12.78
N TYR A 96 -4.67 -24.63 -13.95
CA TYR A 96 -5.24 -25.55 -14.95
C TYR A 96 -6.58 -25.26 -15.65
N LEU A 97 -7.51 -24.44 -15.13
CA LEU A 97 -8.77 -24.13 -15.84
C LEU A 97 -8.98 -22.64 -16.18
N SER A 98 -8.21 -21.71 -15.60
CA SER A 98 -8.28 -20.27 -15.94
C SER A 98 -7.66 -19.89 -17.28
N ARG A 99 -7.09 -20.83 -18.04
CA ARG A 99 -6.44 -20.53 -19.32
C ARG A 99 -7.38 -20.28 -20.49
N VAL A 100 -8.67 -20.58 -20.35
CA VAL A 100 -9.60 -20.56 -21.51
C VAL A 100 -10.62 -19.42 -21.43
N ILE A 101 -10.91 -18.85 -20.25
CA ILE A 101 -11.93 -17.81 -20.07
C ILE A 101 -11.51 -17.07 -18.77
N ILE A 102 -10.73 -15.99 -18.67
CA ILE A 102 -10.80 -14.62 -19.19
C ILE A 102 -9.40 -13.99 -18.93
N PRO A 103 -8.48 -13.93 -19.91
CA PRO A 103 -7.10 -13.46 -19.69
C PRO A 103 -6.92 -11.98 -19.29
N TRP A 104 -7.96 -11.17 -19.42
CA TRP A 104 -7.92 -9.73 -19.11
C TRP A 104 -8.44 -9.36 -17.71
N LEU A 105 -8.88 -10.33 -16.90
CA LEU A 105 -9.46 -10.07 -15.56
C LEU A 105 -8.48 -10.25 -14.40
N THR A 106 -7.18 -10.37 -14.69
CA THR A 106 -6.16 -10.60 -13.66
C THR A 106 -5.22 -9.41 -13.64
N GLU A 107 -5.69 -8.37 -12.95
CA GLU A 107 -4.91 -7.23 -12.50
C GLU A 107 -4.38 -7.52 -11.10
N LEU A 108 -3.25 -6.91 -10.73
CA LEU A 108 -2.63 -7.14 -9.44
C LEU A 108 -3.58 -6.72 -8.32
N GLN A 109 -3.90 -7.71 -7.50
CA GLN A 109 -4.86 -7.59 -6.42
C GLN A 109 -4.13 -7.50 -5.09
N TRP A 110 -4.51 -6.49 -4.32
CA TRP A 110 -3.97 -6.22 -3.00
C TRP A 110 -5.04 -6.51 -1.95
N GLU A 111 -4.75 -7.47 -1.07
CA GLU A 111 -5.58 -7.78 0.08
C GLU A 111 -5.25 -6.82 1.22
N PHE A 112 -6.26 -6.05 1.63
CA PHE A 112 -6.25 -5.22 2.82
C PHE A 112 -6.83 -6.01 3.99
N SER A 113 -5.96 -6.37 4.93
CA SER A 113 -6.33 -7.08 6.15
C SER A 113 -6.04 -6.22 7.38
N ARG A 114 -6.87 -6.30 8.42
CA ARG A 114 -6.66 -5.52 9.65
C ARG A 114 -5.34 -5.93 10.31
N LEU A 115 -4.54 -4.94 10.69
CA LEU A 115 -3.31 -5.14 11.46
C LEU A 115 -3.15 -4.01 12.47
N GLY A 116 -3.54 -4.28 13.72
CA GLY A 116 -3.61 -3.26 14.76
C GLY A 116 -4.60 -2.14 14.40
N PRO A 117 -4.22 -0.85 14.55
CA PRO A 117 -5.08 0.28 14.18
C PRO A 117 -5.18 0.51 12.66
N GLY A 118 -4.28 -0.09 11.88
CA GLY A 118 -4.19 0.07 10.43
C GLY A 118 -4.50 -1.21 9.66
N TYR A 119 -3.89 -1.31 8.48
CA TYR A 119 -4.06 -2.43 7.56
C TYR A 119 -2.70 -2.95 7.08
N SER A 120 -2.57 -4.26 6.96
CA SER A 120 -1.54 -4.86 6.12
C SER A 120 -2.02 -4.90 4.67
N ILE A 121 -1.12 -4.64 3.72
CA ILE A 121 -1.42 -4.67 2.29
C ILE A 121 -0.63 -5.81 1.65
N ARG A 122 -1.30 -6.91 1.32
CA ARG A 122 -0.69 -8.15 0.82
C ARG A 122 -0.95 -8.32 -0.67
N CYS A 123 0.10 -8.60 -1.42
CA CYS A 123 0.02 -9.00 -2.81
C CYS A 123 -0.56 -10.42 -2.92
N LEU A 124 -1.65 -10.61 -3.67
CA LEU A 124 -2.21 -11.95 -3.90
C LEU A 124 -1.35 -12.83 -4.82
N TYR A 125 -0.46 -12.24 -5.64
CA TYR A 125 0.36 -13.00 -6.57
C TYR A 125 1.42 -13.86 -5.86
N ASN A 126 2.24 -13.25 -5.00
CA ASN A 126 3.34 -13.93 -4.30
C ASN A 126 3.16 -13.97 -2.77
N GLY A 127 2.09 -13.39 -2.23
CA GLY A 127 1.82 -13.34 -0.80
C GLY A 127 2.67 -12.35 -0.01
N ALA A 128 3.51 -11.55 -0.66
CA ALA A 128 4.35 -10.56 -0.01
C ALA A 128 3.56 -9.29 0.36
N TYR A 129 3.98 -8.60 1.41
CA TYR A 129 3.36 -7.39 1.92
C TYR A 129 4.13 -6.14 1.50
N ILE A 130 3.40 -5.08 1.14
CA ILE A 130 4.01 -3.77 0.90
C ILE A 130 4.62 -3.25 2.21
N THR A 131 5.89 -2.90 2.15
CA THR A 131 6.70 -2.30 3.21
C THR A 131 7.70 -1.31 2.61
N LEU A 132 8.62 -0.81 3.43
CA LEU A 132 9.70 0.08 3.00
C LEU A 132 10.99 -0.69 2.71
N GLY A 133 11.65 -0.32 1.61
CA GLY A 133 12.99 -0.84 1.29
C GLY A 133 14.10 -0.09 2.01
N SER A 134 13.81 1.13 2.45
CA SER A 134 14.67 2.00 3.23
C SER A 134 13.99 2.38 4.55
N GLY A 135 14.64 3.19 5.37
CA GLY A 135 13.99 3.83 6.52
C GLY A 135 12.83 4.74 6.10
N ILE A 136 12.12 5.25 7.12
CA ILE A 136 11.00 6.17 6.95
C ILE A 136 11.58 7.56 6.61
N SER A 137 11.68 7.87 5.33
CA SER A 137 12.21 9.14 4.83
C SER A 137 11.52 9.57 3.54
N GLU A 138 11.64 10.85 3.21
CA GLU A 138 11.28 11.39 1.89
C GLU A 138 12.00 10.61 0.79
N GLY A 139 11.26 10.20 -0.25
CA GLY A 139 11.77 9.37 -1.34
C GLY A 139 12.03 7.91 -0.95
N GLY A 140 11.59 7.47 0.23
CA GLY A 140 11.75 6.08 0.67
C GLY A 140 10.96 5.12 -0.22
N ASN A 141 11.65 4.20 -0.90
CA ASN A 141 11.02 3.30 -1.87
C ASN A 141 10.17 2.23 -1.19
N LEU A 142 9.03 1.91 -1.80
CA LEU A 142 8.18 0.80 -1.38
C LEU A 142 8.64 -0.50 -2.03
N ILE A 143 8.69 -1.56 -1.23
CA ILE A 143 9.01 -2.92 -1.69
C ILE A 143 8.02 -3.92 -1.11
N ALA A 144 7.93 -5.09 -1.71
CA ALA A 144 7.19 -6.22 -1.16
C ALA A 144 8.13 -7.17 -0.41
N THR A 145 7.77 -7.56 0.81
CA THR A 145 8.54 -8.51 1.62
C THR A 145 7.63 -9.53 2.31
N PRO A 146 8.16 -10.62 2.89
CA PRO A 146 7.35 -11.57 3.65
C PRO A 146 6.77 -11.00 4.95
N TYR A 147 7.23 -9.82 5.41
CA TYR A 147 6.90 -9.28 6.72
C TYR A 147 5.81 -8.22 6.61
N PRO A 148 4.64 -8.42 7.24
CA PRO A 148 3.57 -7.44 7.22
C PRO A 148 3.93 -6.21 8.05
N VAL A 149 3.49 -5.04 7.58
CA VAL A 149 3.51 -3.79 8.34
C VAL A 149 2.14 -3.15 8.31
N SER A 150 1.82 -2.40 9.36
CA SER A 150 0.55 -1.67 9.47
C SER A 150 0.66 -0.35 8.70
N TRP A 151 -0.33 -0.07 7.85
CA TRP A 151 -0.50 1.20 7.14
C TRP A 151 -1.74 1.91 7.65
N ALA A 152 -1.64 3.22 7.85
CA ALA A 152 -2.79 4.07 8.15
C ALA A 152 -3.51 4.43 6.86
N ILE A 153 -4.84 4.24 6.83
CA ILE A 153 -5.68 4.57 5.67
C ILE A 153 -6.55 5.76 6.05
N GLU A 154 -6.32 6.90 5.43
CA GLU A 154 -7.06 8.14 5.66
C GLU A 154 -8.00 8.38 4.48
N ALA A 155 -9.31 8.31 4.70
CA ALA A 155 -10.27 8.70 3.69
C ALA A 155 -10.14 10.19 3.37
N ASP A 156 -10.31 10.55 2.10
CA ASP A 156 -10.42 11.94 1.72
C ASP A 156 -11.76 12.53 2.20
N ASP A 157 -11.74 13.80 2.59
CA ASP A 157 -12.92 14.47 3.13
C ASP A 157 -13.91 14.90 2.04
N PHE A 158 -13.47 14.95 0.78
CA PHE A 158 -14.25 15.47 -0.34
C PHE A 158 -14.82 14.38 -1.24
N GLU A 159 -14.18 13.21 -1.31
CA GLU A 159 -14.59 12.15 -2.23
C GLU A 159 -14.60 10.74 -1.62
N ALA A 160 -15.72 10.01 -1.79
CA ALA A 160 -15.86 8.63 -1.36
C ALA A 160 -14.91 7.70 -2.11
N GLY A 161 -14.30 6.78 -1.36
CA GLY A 161 -13.44 5.75 -1.94
C GLY A 161 -12.06 6.24 -2.38
N VAL A 162 -11.74 7.51 -2.14
CA VAL A 162 -10.41 8.10 -2.31
C VAL A 162 -9.72 8.16 -0.95
N TYR A 163 -8.47 7.72 -0.91
CA TYR A 163 -7.71 7.56 0.32
C TYR A 163 -6.27 8.04 0.17
N ARG A 164 -5.67 8.45 1.29
CA ARG A 164 -4.21 8.50 1.46
C ARG A 164 -3.76 7.25 2.21
N ILE A 165 -2.78 6.55 1.65
CA ILE A 165 -2.13 5.43 2.32
C ILE A 165 -0.86 5.98 2.98
N ARG A 166 -0.83 5.95 4.31
CA ARG A 166 0.17 6.67 5.13
C ARG A 166 0.95 5.71 6.01
N TRP A 167 2.23 5.98 6.18
CA TRP A 167 3.00 5.30 7.21
C TRP A 167 2.48 5.70 8.61
N PRO A 168 2.28 4.75 9.55
CA PRO A 168 1.70 5.05 10.86
C PRO A 168 2.41 6.21 11.58
N GLU A 169 1.62 7.10 12.18
CA GLU A 169 2.11 8.23 13.00
C GLU A 169 3.14 9.17 12.33
N SER A 170 3.34 9.10 11.01
CA SER A 170 4.23 10.00 10.27
C SER A 170 3.48 10.82 9.21
N PRO A 171 4.05 11.92 8.69
CA PRO A 171 3.46 12.70 7.61
C PRO A 171 3.62 12.04 6.23
N PHE A 172 4.31 10.91 6.12
CA PHE A 172 4.68 10.31 4.84
C PHE A 172 3.57 9.43 4.27
N VAL A 173 3.19 9.72 3.03
CA VAL A 173 2.16 9.01 2.27
C VAL A 173 2.74 8.38 1.01
N PHE A 174 2.01 7.42 0.43
CA PHE A 174 2.28 6.90 -0.91
C PHE A 174 2.23 8.04 -1.90
N ASP A 175 3.32 8.26 -2.63
CA ASP A 175 3.40 9.22 -3.72
C ASP A 175 3.90 8.54 -4.98
N TYR A 176 3.30 8.97 -6.07
CA TYR A 176 3.64 8.60 -7.41
C TYR A 176 4.33 9.79 -8.08
N PRO A 177 5.66 9.75 -8.31
CA PRO A 177 6.39 10.90 -8.85
C PRO A 177 6.13 11.19 -10.34
N GLY A 178 5.38 10.34 -11.06
CA GLY A 178 5.03 10.52 -12.49
C GLY A 178 5.67 9.49 -13.43
N GLY A 179 4.99 9.14 -14.53
CA GLY A 179 5.37 8.13 -15.54
C GLY A 179 4.99 6.65 -15.28
N THR A 180 4.94 5.83 -16.32
CA THR A 180 4.81 4.36 -16.20
C THR A 180 6.12 3.75 -15.71
N GLY A 181 6.07 2.76 -14.81
CA GLY A 181 7.23 2.03 -14.32
C GLY A 181 8.00 2.69 -13.19
N TYR A 182 7.55 3.85 -12.71
CA TYR A 182 8.20 4.55 -11.60
C TYR A 182 7.91 3.86 -10.28
N THR A 183 8.92 3.84 -9.41
CA THR A 183 8.79 3.31 -8.06
C THR A 183 7.87 4.21 -7.24
N ILE A 184 6.93 3.59 -6.53
CA ILE A 184 6.13 4.30 -5.54
C ILE A 184 7.04 4.56 -4.34
N GLN A 185 6.99 5.80 -3.86
CA GLN A 185 7.84 6.24 -2.76
C GLN A 185 7.01 6.89 -1.67
N LEU A 186 7.61 7.03 -0.49
CA LEU A 186 7.11 7.90 0.55
C LEU A 186 7.40 9.36 0.21
N SER A 187 6.41 10.21 0.41
CA SER A 187 6.59 11.65 0.34
C SER A 187 5.77 12.35 1.41
N ASP A 188 6.24 13.50 1.90
CA ASP A 188 5.51 14.33 2.84
C ASP A 188 4.11 14.64 2.28
N ARG A 189 3.07 14.50 3.10
CA ARG A 189 1.67 14.76 2.70
C ARG A 189 1.42 16.21 2.23
N TYR A 190 2.31 17.15 2.55
CA TYR A 190 2.23 18.54 2.11
C TYR A 190 3.30 18.90 1.06
N PRO A 191 3.00 19.82 0.11
CA PRO A 191 1.67 20.37 -0.19
C PRO A 191 0.71 19.30 -0.72
N PHE A 192 -0.59 19.58 -0.78
CA PHE A 192 -1.53 18.66 -1.40
C PHE A 192 -1.14 18.39 -2.86
N LYS A 193 -1.04 17.10 -3.23
CA LYS A 193 -0.81 16.66 -4.61
C LYS A 193 -1.78 15.54 -4.97
N PRO A 194 -2.46 15.60 -6.13
CA PRO A 194 -3.33 14.52 -6.61
C PRO A 194 -2.62 13.17 -6.75
N THR A 195 -1.31 13.16 -7.00
CA THR A 195 -0.50 11.93 -7.10
C THR A 195 -0.43 11.11 -5.81
N ARG A 196 -0.84 11.70 -4.68
CA ARG A 196 -0.82 11.09 -3.33
C ARG A 196 -2.19 10.55 -2.91
N LEU A 197 -3.18 10.68 -3.79
CA LEU A 197 -4.53 10.17 -3.60
C LEU A 197 -4.71 8.88 -4.38
N TRP A 198 -5.35 7.91 -3.74
CA TRP A 198 -5.51 6.56 -4.26
C TRP A 198 -6.96 6.10 -4.11
N ARG A 199 -7.55 5.66 -5.21
CA ARG A 199 -8.86 5.04 -5.22
C ARG A 199 -8.71 3.55 -4.97
N LEU A 200 -9.38 3.05 -3.94
CA LEU A 200 -9.40 1.63 -3.61
C LEU A 200 -10.64 0.99 -4.25
N VAL A 201 -10.45 0.37 -5.41
CA VAL A 201 -11.53 -0.25 -6.18
C VAL A 201 -11.71 -1.70 -5.72
N PRO A 202 -12.84 -2.07 -5.09
CA PRO A 202 -13.07 -3.43 -4.63
C PRO A 202 -13.07 -4.40 -5.81
N VAL A 203 -12.35 -5.51 -5.69
CA VAL A 203 -12.39 -6.60 -6.65
C VAL A 203 -13.29 -7.68 -6.12
N LYS A 204 -14.36 -7.98 -6.86
CA LYS A 204 -15.17 -9.17 -6.58
C LYS A 204 -14.34 -10.38 -6.97
N ILE A 205 -13.77 -11.05 -5.98
CA ILE A 205 -13.29 -12.40 -6.19
C ILE A 205 -14.53 -13.25 -6.29
N ASP A 206 -14.95 -13.54 -7.52
CA ASP A 206 -15.85 -14.65 -7.79
C ASP A 206 -15.06 -15.90 -7.44
N VAL A 207 -15.02 -16.24 -6.15
CA VAL A 207 -14.56 -17.54 -5.70
C VAL A 207 -15.50 -18.47 -6.46
N PRO A 208 -14.98 -19.30 -7.39
CA PRO A 208 -15.81 -20.28 -8.03
C PRO A 208 -16.51 -20.97 -6.88
N LYS A 209 -17.84 -20.93 -6.90
CA LYS A 209 -18.66 -21.72 -6.01
C LYS A 209 -18.36 -23.15 -6.41
N MET A 210 -17.16 -23.64 -6.04
CA MET A 210 -16.84 -25.04 -6.00
C MET A 210 -18.00 -25.55 -5.20
N ALA A 211 -18.88 -26.27 -5.90
CA ALA A 211 -19.92 -27.02 -5.25
C ALA A 211 -19.24 -27.63 -4.04
N ALA A 212 -19.87 -27.53 -2.89
CA ALA A 212 -19.43 -28.26 -1.72
C ALA A 212 -19.61 -29.77 -1.99
N GLU A 213 -18.94 -30.29 -3.01
CA GLU A 213 -18.26 -31.55 -2.92
C GLU A 213 -17.39 -31.37 -1.70
N SER A 214 -17.94 -31.86 -0.59
CA SER A 214 -17.21 -32.16 0.61
C SER A 214 -15.89 -32.79 0.16
N PHE A 215 -14.83 -31.99 0.16
CA PHE A 215 -13.52 -32.52 0.49
C PHE A 215 -13.73 -33.05 1.90
N GLU A 216 -14.19 -34.29 1.99
CA GLU A 216 -13.92 -35.13 3.13
C GLU A 216 -12.41 -35.09 3.22
N PHE A 217 -11.92 -34.18 4.05
CA PHE A 217 -10.60 -34.28 4.59
C PHE A 217 -10.66 -35.60 5.33
N THR A 218 -10.25 -36.68 4.65
CA THR A 218 -9.99 -37.96 5.29
C THR A 218 -8.88 -37.63 6.25
N THR A 219 -9.28 -37.22 7.44
CA THR A 219 -8.41 -36.97 8.57
C THR A 219 -7.93 -38.37 8.88
N SER A 220 -6.87 -38.77 8.19
CA SER A 220 -6.14 -39.98 8.51
C SER A 220 -5.96 -39.94 10.01
N ALA A 221 -6.38 -41.02 10.68
CA ALA A 221 -6.38 -41.12 12.13
C ALA A 221 -5.08 -40.49 12.66
N PRO A 222 -5.16 -39.58 13.65
CA PRO A 222 -4.02 -38.78 14.08
C PRO A 222 -2.85 -39.72 14.27
N ARG A 223 -1.83 -39.60 13.42
CA ARG A 223 -0.58 -40.33 13.62
C ARG A 223 -0.14 -39.94 15.01
N ARG A 224 -0.05 -40.94 15.88
CA ARG A 224 0.50 -40.78 17.22
C ARG A 224 1.94 -40.33 17.01
N MET A 225 2.15 -39.01 16.99
CA MET A 225 3.49 -38.46 17.03
C MET A 225 3.92 -38.69 18.46
N ASP A 226 4.80 -39.67 18.65
CA ASP A 226 5.53 -39.77 19.88
C ASP A 226 6.18 -38.40 20.14
N PRO A 227 6.06 -37.87 21.37
CA PRO A 227 6.60 -36.55 21.68
C PRO A 227 8.08 -36.54 21.29
N ALA A 228 8.42 -35.68 20.32
CA ALA A 228 9.80 -35.46 19.97
C ALA A 228 10.55 -35.09 21.26
N PRO A 229 11.72 -35.68 21.54
CA PRO A 229 12.49 -35.35 22.73
C PRO A 229 12.71 -33.84 22.74
N ALA A 230 12.48 -33.22 23.89
CA ALA A 230 12.70 -31.80 24.08
C ALA A 230 14.14 -31.47 23.66
N LEU A 231 14.28 -30.74 22.55
CA LEU A 231 15.57 -30.21 22.11
C LEU A 231 15.95 -29.09 23.08
N ILE A 232 16.74 -29.45 24.09
CA ILE A 232 17.40 -28.51 24.97
C ILE A 232 18.58 -27.94 24.15
N THR A 233 18.39 -26.79 23.53
CA THR A 233 19.49 -26.05 22.90
C THR A 233 20.17 -25.22 23.97
N ASN A 234 21.34 -25.67 24.44
CA ASN A 234 22.24 -24.84 25.23
C ASN A 234 22.99 -23.90 24.28
N ALA A 235 22.86 -22.60 24.48
CA ALA A 235 23.66 -21.61 23.77
C ALA A 235 24.81 -21.17 24.67
N ASP A 236 26.01 -21.71 24.43
CA ASP A 236 27.22 -21.25 25.11
C ASP A 236 27.63 -19.91 24.50
N THR A 237 27.60 -18.84 25.30
CA THR A 237 28.08 -17.53 24.89
C THR A 237 29.50 -17.34 25.41
N VAL A 238 30.49 -17.43 24.53
CA VAL A 238 31.89 -17.12 24.87
C VAL A 238 32.11 -15.64 24.61
N ILE A 239 32.37 -14.88 25.67
CA ILE A 239 32.72 -13.45 25.58
C ILE A 239 34.24 -13.36 25.70
N ASP A 240 34.89 -12.94 24.62
CA ASP A 240 36.32 -12.63 24.62
C ASP A 240 36.55 -11.28 25.32
N ALA A 241 37.24 -11.32 26.46
CA ALA A 241 37.49 -10.16 27.30
C ALA A 241 38.77 -9.40 26.93
N GLU A 242 39.62 -9.92 26.04
CA GLU A 242 40.93 -9.32 25.76
C GLU A 242 40.85 -7.97 25.01
N GLY A 243 39.68 -7.60 24.48
CA GLY A 243 39.44 -6.34 23.78
C GLY A 243 38.66 -5.27 24.56
N LEU A 244 38.14 -5.58 25.74
CA LEU A 244 37.28 -4.66 26.50
C LEU A 244 38.12 -3.67 27.32
N LYS A 245 38.34 -2.48 26.76
CA LYS A 245 38.93 -1.35 27.49
C LYS A 245 37.98 -0.93 28.62
N LEU A 246 38.36 -1.25 29.85
CA LEU A 246 37.71 -0.77 31.08
C LEU A 246 37.73 0.77 31.10
N GLY A 247 36.55 1.39 31.24
CA GLY A 247 36.45 2.81 31.56
C GLY A 247 37.14 3.10 32.90
N GLY A 248 37.73 4.29 33.06
CA GLY A 248 38.64 4.67 34.16
C GLY A 248 38.09 4.65 35.59
N ASN A 249 36.89 4.10 35.78
CA ASN A 249 36.19 3.87 37.04
C ASN A 249 35.99 2.36 37.34
N GLY A 250 36.52 1.46 36.50
CA GLY A 250 36.51 0.01 36.73
C GLY A 250 35.15 -0.65 36.54
N GLU A 251 34.16 0.05 35.97
CA GLU A 251 32.82 -0.48 35.77
C GLU A 251 32.66 -1.03 34.34
N LEU A 252 32.32 -2.31 34.23
CA LEU A 252 32.06 -3.03 32.98
C LEU A 252 30.58 -3.37 32.91
N SER A 253 29.84 -2.75 31.99
CA SER A 253 28.44 -3.10 31.72
C SER A 253 28.33 -3.89 30.42
N ILE A 254 27.91 -5.16 30.51
CA ILE A 254 27.61 -6.00 29.35
C ILE A 254 26.09 -6.14 29.25
N THR A 255 25.51 -5.67 28.15
CA THR A 255 24.07 -5.84 27.85
C THR A 255 23.91 -6.92 26.80
N THR A 256 23.46 -8.11 27.21
CA THR A 256 23.16 -9.22 26.30
C THR A 256 21.65 -9.25 26.02
N THR A 257 21.26 -9.10 24.75
CA THR A 257 19.86 -9.23 24.33
C THR A 257 19.65 -10.59 23.68
N THR A 258 18.93 -11.50 24.35
CA THR A 258 18.58 -12.82 23.82
C THR A 258 17.12 -12.80 23.33
N THR A 259 16.89 -13.02 22.03
CA THR A 259 15.54 -13.15 21.46
C THR A 259 15.19 -14.62 21.32
N THR A 260 14.33 -15.15 22.19
CA THR A 260 13.80 -16.52 22.09
C THR A 260 12.48 -16.51 21.32
N VAL A 261 12.40 -17.22 20.20
CA VAL A 261 11.13 -17.45 19.46
C VAL A 261 10.54 -18.78 19.91
N THR A 262 9.46 -18.73 20.70
CA THR A 262 8.71 -19.91 21.11
C THR A 262 7.48 -20.08 20.22
N THR A 263 7.47 -21.11 19.38
CA THR A 263 6.30 -21.47 18.58
C THR A 263 5.46 -22.50 19.34
N SER A 264 4.38 -22.05 20.00
CA SER A 264 3.45 -22.95 20.69
C SER A 264 2.28 -23.34 19.77
N VAL A 265 2.18 -24.61 19.40
CA VAL A 265 1.01 -25.14 18.67
C VAL A 265 0.02 -25.71 19.68
N THR A 266 -1.13 -25.05 19.85
CA THR A 266 -2.21 -25.53 20.72
C THR A 266 -3.28 -26.22 19.89
N THR A 267 -3.47 -27.53 20.08
CA THR A 267 -4.55 -28.28 19.43
C THR A 267 -5.80 -28.26 20.33
N VAL A 268 -6.85 -27.56 19.90
CA VAL A 268 -8.14 -27.52 20.62
C VAL A 268 -9.05 -28.62 20.09
N LYS A 269 -9.37 -29.62 20.92
CA LYS A 269 -10.40 -30.62 20.62
C LYS A 269 -11.75 -30.10 21.09
N ARG A 270 -12.73 -30.09 20.19
CA ARG A 270 -14.14 -29.82 20.52
C ARG A 270 -14.69 -31.04 21.28
N LEU A 271 -15.03 -30.87 22.56
CA LEU A 271 -15.77 -31.87 23.31
C LEU A 271 -17.21 -31.86 22.80
N GLY A 272 -17.63 -32.98 22.22
CA GLY A 272 -19.04 -33.20 21.88
C GLY A 272 -19.86 -33.15 23.15
N VAL A 273 -20.81 -32.21 23.20
CA VAL A 273 -21.86 -32.18 24.22
C VAL A 273 -22.91 -33.22 23.79
N PRO A 274 -23.37 -34.10 24.70
CA PRO A 274 -24.28 -35.20 24.39
C PRO A 274 -25.65 -34.74 23.88
#